data_AF-X0SM30-F1
#
_entry.id   AF-X0SM30-F1
#
_cell.length_a   1.000
_cell.length_b   1.000
_cell.length_c   1.000
_cell.angle_alpha   90.00
_cell.angle_beta   90.00
_cell.angle_gamma   90.00
#
_symmetry.space_group_name_H-M   'P 1'
#
loop_
_entity.id
_entity.type
_entity.pdbx_description
1 polymer ?
#
loop_
_entity_poly.entity_id
_entity_poly.type
_entity_poly.pdbx_seq_one_letter_code
_entity_poly.pdbx_strand_id
1 'polypeptide(L)'
;MGFADEAVIAAKSGDGGKGCVSFRKEKFIPKGGPDGGDGGDGGNIIVSATKKLHSLIDFTSRKHIKASNGEPGKGKNQSGKNGADIILEVPLGTTIQDLDTGEILADLIYNNQKVVLIHGRKGGKGNQHFATSTNRAPRIAQPGLPGQEKRLKFSLKFMADIGLIGLPNTGKSTLLSRLSMARPKVDSYPFTTLVPNLGVMTFDDEKSLIIADIP
;
A
#
# COMPACT_ATOMS: atom_id res chain seq x y z
N MET A 1 13.13 10.82 18.08
CA MET A 1 12.39 10.05 17.06
C MET A 1 11.74 11.05 16.11
N GLY A 2 11.72 10.79 14.81
CA GLY A 2 11.40 11.79 13.78
C GLY A 2 9.92 11.86 13.41
N PHE A 3 9.52 12.99 12.85
CA PHE A 3 8.19 13.21 12.27
C PHE A 3 8.33 13.35 10.76
N ALA A 4 7.43 12.71 10.01
CA ALA A 4 7.35 12.86 8.57
C ALA A 4 5.91 13.15 8.16
N ASP A 5 5.77 14.29 7.51
CA ASP A 5 4.58 14.84 6.85
C ASP A 5 4.44 14.33 5.41
N GLU A 6 5.57 14.01 4.79
CA GLU A 6 5.65 13.41 3.47
C GLU A 6 6.51 12.14 3.47
N ALA A 7 6.12 11.18 2.64
CA ALA A 7 6.93 10.00 2.36
C ALA A 7 6.76 9.55 0.92
N VAL A 8 7.82 9.00 0.33
CA VAL A 8 7.81 8.43 -1.01
C VAL A 8 8.20 6.97 -0.94
N ILE A 9 7.37 6.11 -1.53
CA ILE A 9 7.62 4.68 -1.60
C ILE A 9 7.52 4.17 -3.04
N ALA A 10 8.27 3.12 -3.36
CA ALA A 10 8.06 2.29 -4.53
C ALA A 10 7.23 1.07 -4.12
N ALA A 11 6.08 0.90 -4.74
CA ALA A 11 5.10 -0.11 -4.40
C ALA A 11 4.85 -1.03 -5.61
N LYS A 12 4.93 -2.35 -5.42
CA LYS A 12 4.69 -3.35 -6.46
C LYS A 12 3.65 -4.38 -6.04
N SER A 13 2.57 -4.54 -6.81
CA SER A 13 1.60 -5.61 -6.57
C SER A 13 2.14 -7.00 -6.91
N GLY A 14 1.47 -8.04 -6.42
CA GLY A 14 1.85 -9.41 -6.67
C GLY A 14 1.78 -9.74 -8.16
N ASP A 15 2.79 -10.46 -8.64
CA ASP A 15 2.73 -11.11 -9.95
C ASP A 15 1.71 -12.26 -9.89
N GLY A 16 1.01 -12.52 -11.00
CA GLY A 16 0.16 -13.69 -11.13
C GLY A 16 0.99 -14.98 -11.20
N GLY A 17 0.48 -16.05 -10.61
CA GLY A 17 1.07 -17.39 -10.71
C GLY A 17 1.01 -17.92 -12.14
N LYS A 18 1.95 -18.79 -12.52
CA LYS A 18 1.95 -19.42 -13.85
C LYS A 18 0.96 -20.58 -13.90
N GLY A 19 0.26 -20.74 -15.02
CA GLY A 19 -0.51 -21.95 -15.30
C GLY A 19 0.40 -23.16 -15.52
N CYS A 20 -0.09 -24.36 -15.23
CA CYS A 20 0.66 -25.59 -15.35
C CYS A 20 0.36 -26.31 -16.67
N VAL A 21 1.38 -26.94 -17.25
CA VAL A 21 1.19 -27.98 -18.28
C VAL A 21 1.37 -29.33 -17.61
N SER A 22 0.30 -30.08 -17.46
CA SER A 22 0.32 -31.42 -16.87
C SER A 22 -0.67 -32.35 -17.58
N PHE A 23 -0.44 -33.65 -17.47
CA PHE A 23 -1.33 -34.70 -17.98
C PHE A 23 -1.54 -35.77 -16.92
N ARG A 24 -2.77 -36.31 -16.85
CA ARG A 24 -3.11 -37.38 -15.90
C ARG A 24 -2.29 -38.63 -16.22
N LYS A 25 -1.71 -39.24 -15.18
CA LYS A 25 -0.95 -40.50 -15.28
C LYS A 25 -1.55 -41.52 -14.33
N GLU A 26 -2.11 -42.58 -14.90
CA GLU A 26 -2.71 -43.69 -14.15
C GLU A 26 -2.23 -45.03 -14.72
N LYS A 27 -2.05 -46.04 -13.86
CA LYS A 27 -1.39 -47.32 -14.21
C LYS A 27 -2.03 -48.04 -15.41
N PHE A 28 -3.33 -47.84 -15.64
CA PHE A 28 -4.10 -48.49 -16.71
C PHE A 28 -4.61 -47.51 -17.77
N ILE A 29 -4.14 -46.25 -17.76
CA ILE A 29 -4.51 -45.22 -18.74
C ILE A 29 -3.23 -44.75 -19.45
N PRO A 30 -2.96 -45.24 -20.67
CA PRO A 30 -1.72 -44.91 -21.38
C PRO A 30 -1.58 -43.42 -21.73
N LYS A 31 -2.69 -42.72 -21.96
CA LYS A 31 -2.75 -41.30 -22.34
C LYS A 31 -3.89 -40.61 -21.60
N GLY A 32 -3.60 -40.09 -20.41
CA GLY A 32 -4.56 -39.25 -19.69
C GLY A 32 -4.75 -37.88 -20.33
N GLY A 33 -5.92 -37.29 -20.11
CA GLY A 33 -6.20 -35.91 -20.53
C GLY A 33 -5.32 -34.87 -19.82
N PRO A 34 -5.33 -33.61 -20.30
CA PRO A 34 -4.63 -32.51 -19.63
C PRO A 34 -5.20 -32.30 -18.22
N ASP A 35 -4.32 -32.06 -17.25
CA ASP A 35 -4.70 -31.80 -15.86
C ASP A 35 -3.86 -30.71 -15.17
N GLY A 36 -3.33 -29.77 -15.95
CA GLY A 36 -2.64 -28.61 -15.40
C GLY A 36 -3.62 -27.60 -14.83
N GLY A 37 -3.48 -27.29 -13.54
CA GLY A 37 -4.22 -26.23 -12.86
C GLY A 37 -3.75 -24.82 -13.22
N ASP A 38 -4.55 -23.84 -12.79
CA ASP A 38 -4.31 -22.41 -13.04
C ASP A 38 -3.36 -21.83 -12.00
N GLY A 39 -2.65 -20.76 -12.35
CA GLY A 39 -1.94 -19.96 -11.35
C GLY A 39 -2.90 -19.12 -10.53
N GLY A 40 -2.55 -18.84 -9.28
CA GLY A 40 -3.29 -17.91 -8.42
C GLY A 40 -3.06 -16.45 -8.83
N ASP A 41 -3.96 -15.57 -8.43
CA ASP A 41 -3.81 -14.13 -8.64
C ASP A 41 -2.77 -13.55 -7.67
N GLY A 42 -2.07 -12.49 -8.08
CA GLY A 42 -1.16 -11.76 -7.19
C GLY A 42 -1.92 -10.97 -6.11
N GLY A 43 -1.24 -10.68 -5.00
CA GLY A 43 -1.78 -9.85 -3.93
C GLY A 43 -1.85 -8.37 -4.30
N ASN A 44 -2.81 -7.67 -3.73
CA ASN A 44 -3.02 -6.23 -3.86
C ASN A 44 -2.14 -5.44 -2.89
N ILE A 45 -1.89 -4.18 -3.22
CA ILE A 45 -1.43 -3.17 -2.25
C ILE A 45 -2.62 -2.30 -1.90
N ILE A 46 -2.97 -2.34 -0.62
CA ILE A 46 -4.12 -1.66 -0.04
C ILE A 46 -3.58 -0.66 0.98
N VAL A 47 -4.22 0.49 1.06
CA VAL A 47 -4.00 1.45 2.14
C VAL A 47 -5.22 1.51 3.05
N SER A 48 -4.99 1.67 4.34
CA SER A 48 -6.03 1.82 5.36
C SER A 48 -5.72 3.00 6.26
N ALA A 49 -6.66 3.93 6.37
CA ALA A 49 -6.52 5.05 7.31
C ALA A 49 -6.78 4.59 8.75
N THR A 50 -6.01 5.09 9.72
CA THR A 50 -6.18 4.78 11.15
C THR A 50 -5.97 6.00 12.03
N LYS A 51 -6.73 6.09 13.13
CA LYS A 51 -6.55 7.11 14.18
C LYS A 51 -5.32 6.88 15.07
N LYS A 52 -4.72 5.69 15.01
CA LYS A 52 -3.60 5.32 15.88
C LYS A 52 -2.27 5.91 15.44
N LEU A 53 -2.17 6.34 14.18
CA LEU A 53 -0.96 6.87 13.58
C LEU A 53 -1.12 8.37 13.37
N HIS A 54 -0.05 9.12 13.65
CA HIS A 54 -0.02 10.59 13.56
C HIS A 54 1.09 11.10 12.62
N SER A 55 1.89 10.20 12.05
CA SER A 55 3.07 10.51 11.25
C SER A 55 3.27 9.44 10.17
N LEU A 56 3.92 9.82 9.06
CA LEU A 56 4.32 8.91 7.98
C LEU A 56 5.76 8.39 8.15
N ILE A 57 6.34 8.54 9.35
CA ILE A 57 7.74 8.20 9.63
C ILE A 57 8.09 6.75 9.25
N ASP A 58 7.17 5.80 9.41
CA ASP A 58 7.37 4.39 9.06
C ASP A 58 7.67 4.18 7.57
N PHE A 59 7.16 5.05 6.72
CA PHE A 59 7.36 5.00 5.27
C PHE A 59 8.68 5.64 4.82
N THR A 60 9.35 6.41 5.69
CA THR A 60 10.67 7.01 5.35
C THR A 60 11.79 5.97 5.30
N SER A 61 11.69 4.93 6.13
CA SER A 61 12.64 3.81 6.16
C SER A 61 12.25 2.70 5.16
N ARG A 62 10.94 2.43 5.00
CA ARG A 62 10.41 1.41 4.08
C ARG A 62 10.19 1.96 2.68
N LYS A 63 11.27 2.08 1.91
CA LYS A 63 11.22 2.59 0.53
C LYS A 63 10.63 1.63 -0.50
N HIS A 64 10.65 0.32 -0.24
CA HIS A 64 10.17 -0.70 -1.18
C HIS A 64 9.13 -1.60 -0.53
N ILE A 65 7.95 -1.68 -1.14
CA ILE A 65 6.82 -2.47 -0.68
C ILE A 65 6.38 -3.38 -1.80
N LYS A 66 6.33 -4.69 -1.54
CA LYS A 66 5.93 -5.68 -2.55
C LYS A 66 4.92 -6.67 -1.98
N ALA A 67 3.74 -6.75 -2.59
CA ALA A 67 2.73 -7.74 -2.23
C ALA A 67 3.15 -9.15 -2.69
N SER A 68 2.53 -10.17 -2.10
CA SER A 68 2.90 -11.56 -2.39
C SER A 68 2.43 -11.97 -3.79
N ASN A 69 3.24 -12.76 -4.48
CA ASN A 69 2.88 -13.32 -5.79
C ASN A 69 1.86 -14.46 -5.64
N GLY A 70 1.07 -14.70 -6.68
CA GLY A 70 0.23 -15.88 -6.77
C GLY A 70 1.07 -17.15 -6.96
N GLU A 71 0.65 -18.26 -6.37
CA GLU A 71 1.34 -19.54 -6.53
C GLU A 71 1.09 -20.12 -7.94
N PRO A 72 2.05 -20.88 -8.50
CA PRO A 72 1.83 -21.56 -9.76
C PRO A 72 0.81 -22.70 -9.61
N GLY A 73 0.08 -22.96 -10.70
CA GLY A 73 -0.74 -24.15 -10.82
C GLY A 73 0.12 -25.42 -10.80
N LYS A 74 -0.53 -26.55 -10.48
CA LYS A 74 0.10 -27.87 -10.42
C LYS A 74 -0.73 -28.89 -11.21
N GLY A 75 -0.17 -30.07 -11.43
CA GLY A 75 -0.91 -31.19 -12.01
C GLY A 75 -2.10 -31.62 -11.15
N LYS A 76 -2.88 -32.58 -11.61
CA LYS A 76 -4.11 -33.06 -10.95
C LYS A 76 -5.17 -31.95 -10.76
N ASN A 77 -5.25 -31.02 -11.70
CA ASN A 77 -6.17 -29.87 -11.69
C ASN A 77 -6.05 -28.98 -10.43
N GLN A 78 -4.86 -28.91 -9.84
CA GLN A 78 -4.63 -28.13 -8.64
C GLN A 78 -4.25 -26.69 -9.00
N SER A 79 -5.18 -25.75 -8.79
CA SER A 79 -4.88 -24.32 -8.97
C SER A 79 -4.03 -23.77 -7.81
N GLY A 80 -3.14 -22.83 -8.14
CA GLY A 80 -2.32 -22.12 -7.18
C GLY A 80 -3.14 -21.18 -6.30
N LYS A 81 -2.68 -20.95 -5.07
CA LYS A 81 -3.28 -19.98 -4.15
C LYS A 81 -3.00 -18.54 -4.60
N ASN A 82 -3.93 -17.65 -4.28
CA ASN A 82 -3.72 -16.22 -4.47
C ASN A 82 -2.65 -15.70 -3.51
N GLY A 83 -1.90 -14.70 -3.97
CA GLY A 83 -0.95 -13.97 -3.14
C GLY A 83 -1.66 -13.17 -2.04
N ALA A 84 -1.04 -13.11 -0.86
CA ALA A 84 -1.52 -12.28 0.23
C ALA A 84 -1.38 -10.78 -0.09
N ASP A 85 -2.46 -10.04 0.16
CA ASP A 85 -2.49 -8.59 0.10
C ASP A 85 -1.59 -7.97 1.17
N ILE A 86 -1.06 -6.77 0.90
CA ILE A 86 -0.42 -5.92 1.90
C ILE A 86 -1.34 -4.75 2.22
N ILE A 87 -1.52 -4.50 3.51
CA ILE A 87 -2.26 -3.35 4.02
C ILE A 87 -1.24 -2.37 4.62
N LEU A 88 -1.20 -1.17 4.07
CA LEU A 88 -0.40 -0.05 4.56
C LEU A 88 -1.29 0.81 5.45
N GLU A 89 -0.99 0.86 6.75
CA GLU A 89 -1.70 1.75 7.65
C GLU A 89 -1.12 3.16 7.57
N VAL A 90 -1.98 4.16 7.43
CA VAL A 90 -1.57 5.58 7.36
C VAL A 90 -2.45 6.44 8.28
N PRO A 91 -1.97 7.61 8.72
CA PRO A 91 -2.77 8.57 9.46
C PRO A 91 -3.99 9.06 8.66
N LEU A 92 -5.01 9.53 9.39
CA LEU A 92 -6.14 10.25 8.78
C LEU A 92 -5.67 11.55 8.11
N GLY A 93 -6.29 11.92 6.99
CA GLY A 93 -5.91 13.08 6.19
C GLY A 93 -4.74 12.81 5.25
N THR A 94 -4.33 11.55 5.08
CA THR A 94 -3.28 11.19 4.12
C THR A 94 -3.83 11.21 2.70
N THR A 95 -3.25 12.05 1.85
CA THR A 95 -3.46 12.05 0.41
C THR A 95 -2.33 11.26 -0.27
N ILE A 96 -2.70 10.47 -1.28
CA ILE A 96 -1.78 9.57 -1.98
C ILE A 96 -1.80 9.94 -3.46
N GLN A 97 -0.61 10.21 -3.99
CA GLN A 97 -0.39 10.64 -5.36
C GLN A 97 0.55 9.68 -6.07
N ASP A 98 0.26 9.37 -7.33
CA ASP A 98 1.20 8.72 -8.23
C ASP A 98 2.22 9.75 -8.73
N LEU A 99 3.50 9.52 -8.45
CA LEU A 99 4.57 10.44 -8.84
C LEU A 99 4.88 10.41 -10.34
N ASP A 100 4.53 9.31 -11.03
CA ASP A 100 4.81 9.16 -12.45
C ASP A 100 3.74 9.87 -13.30
N THR A 101 2.47 9.84 -12.86
CA THR A 101 1.36 10.49 -13.58
C THR A 101 0.92 11.82 -12.98
N GLY A 102 1.26 12.10 -11.72
CA GLY A 102 0.77 13.25 -10.96
C GLY A 102 -0.68 13.09 -10.46
N GLU A 103 -1.34 11.98 -10.74
CA GLU A 103 -2.73 11.72 -10.36
C GLU A 103 -2.87 11.48 -8.85
N ILE A 104 -3.88 12.10 -8.23
CA ILE A 104 -4.26 11.80 -6.85
C ILE A 104 -5.09 10.52 -6.84
N LEU A 105 -4.52 9.44 -6.30
CA LEU A 105 -5.15 8.12 -6.27
C LEU A 105 -6.17 7.99 -5.14
N ALA A 106 -5.92 8.63 -4.01
CA ALA A 106 -6.78 8.53 -2.83
C ALA A 106 -6.61 9.71 -1.89
N ASP A 107 -7.70 10.06 -1.19
CA ASP A 107 -7.69 10.90 0.00
C ASP A 107 -8.40 10.16 1.14
N LEU A 108 -7.70 9.96 2.25
CA LEU A 108 -8.12 9.07 3.33
C LEU A 108 -8.60 9.89 4.53
N ILE A 109 -9.90 10.18 4.57
CA ILE A 109 -10.51 11.11 5.52
C ILE A 109 -11.24 10.40 6.67
N TYR A 110 -11.63 9.14 6.49
CA TYR A 110 -12.37 8.37 7.51
C TYR A 110 -11.53 7.25 8.12
N ASN A 111 -11.75 6.98 9.41
CA ASN A 111 -11.09 5.88 10.10
C ASN A 111 -11.49 4.53 9.51
N ASN A 112 -10.51 3.64 9.31
CA ASN A 112 -10.64 2.35 8.63
C ASN A 112 -11.07 2.44 7.15
N GLN A 113 -11.00 3.63 6.53
CA GLN A 113 -11.20 3.76 5.09
C GLN A 113 -10.10 2.98 4.37
N LYS A 114 -10.50 2.02 3.52
CA LYS A 114 -9.58 1.20 2.73
C LYS A 114 -9.69 1.52 1.26
N VAL A 115 -8.54 1.67 0.60
CA VAL A 115 -8.46 1.89 -0.85
C VAL A 115 -7.39 0.96 -1.42
N VAL A 116 -7.70 0.31 -2.54
CA VAL A 116 -6.71 -0.48 -3.28
C VAL A 116 -5.89 0.48 -4.14
N LEU A 117 -4.60 0.60 -3.85
CA LEU A 117 -3.70 1.47 -4.60
C LEU A 117 -3.17 0.79 -5.86
N ILE A 118 -2.84 -0.49 -5.75
CA ILE A 118 -2.33 -1.28 -6.86
C ILE A 118 -2.96 -2.67 -6.81
N HIS A 119 -3.69 -3.01 -7.87
CA HIS A 119 -4.31 -4.32 -8.00
C HIS A 119 -3.25 -5.40 -8.29
N GLY A 120 -3.42 -6.53 -7.64
CA GLY A 120 -2.75 -7.78 -7.97
C GLY A 120 -3.10 -8.23 -9.39
N ARG A 121 -2.18 -9.00 -9.99
CA ARG A 121 -2.28 -9.36 -11.41
C ARG A 121 -2.73 -10.80 -11.57
N LYS A 122 -3.48 -11.05 -12.64
CA LYS A 122 -4.15 -12.34 -12.86
C LYS A 122 -3.17 -13.48 -13.03
N GLY A 123 -3.51 -14.63 -12.45
CA GLY A 123 -2.85 -15.90 -12.70
C GLY A 123 -3.04 -16.40 -14.13
N GLY A 124 -2.10 -17.20 -14.59
CA GLY A 124 -2.12 -17.81 -15.92
C GLY A 124 -2.95 -19.09 -15.94
N LYS A 125 -3.66 -19.33 -17.04
CA LYS A 125 -4.44 -20.55 -17.25
C LYS A 125 -3.56 -21.78 -17.50
N GLY A 126 -3.89 -22.90 -16.87
CA GLY A 126 -3.28 -24.20 -17.12
C GLY A 126 -3.70 -24.79 -18.47
N ASN A 127 -3.05 -25.89 -18.87
CA ASN A 127 -3.27 -26.48 -20.19
C ASN A 127 -4.70 -27.04 -20.39
N GLN A 128 -5.40 -27.38 -19.30
CA GLN A 128 -6.79 -27.85 -19.37
C GLN A 128 -7.74 -26.87 -20.11
N HIS A 129 -7.50 -25.56 -19.99
CA HIS A 129 -8.33 -24.51 -20.62
C HIS A 129 -8.14 -24.40 -22.14
N PHE A 130 -7.09 -25.00 -22.68
CA PHE A 130 -6.78 -24.97 -24.12
C PHE A 130 -7.21 -26.24 -24.84
N ALA A 131 -7.85 -27.17 -24.12
CA ALA A 131 -8.35 -28.40 -24.70
C ALA A 131 -9.57 -28.10 -25.58
N THR A 132 -9.51 -28.53 -26.84
CA THR A 132 -10.61 -28.41 -27.80
C THR A 132 -10.87 -29.76 -28.47
N SER A 133 -11.96 -29.87 -29.24
CA SER A 133 -12.30 -31.11 -29.95
C SER A 133 -11.18 -31.56 -30.92
N THR A 134 -10.48 -30.60 -31.51
CA THR A 134 -9.34 -30.79 -32.43
C THR A 134 -7.98 -30.86 -31.71
N ASN A 135 -7.81 -30.18 -30.58
CA ASN A 135 -6.60 -30.23 -29.76
C ASN A 135 -6.88 -30.77 -28.36
N ARG A 136 -6.93 -32.10 -28.22
CA ARG A 136 -7.29 -32.78 -26.97
C ARG A 136 -6.16 -32.83 -25.93
N ALA A 137 -4.91 -32.59 -26.33
CA ALA A 137 -3.72 -32.67 -25.46
C ALA A 137 -2.82 -31.44 -25.60
N PRO A 138 -3.32 -30.23 -25.28
CA PRO A 138 -2.55 -29.00 -25.39
C PRO A 138 -1.32 -29.03 -24.48
N ARG A 139 -0.18 -28.63 -25.03
CA ARG A 139 1.11 -28.50 -24.33
C ARG A 139 1.46 -27.04 -24.01
N ILE A 140 0.45 -26.19 -23.97
CA ILE A 140 0.58 -24.76 -23.70
C ILE A 140 -0.13 -24.43 -22.38
N ALA A 141 0.44 -23.50 -21.64
CA ALA A 141 -0.19 -22.85 -20.49
C ALA A 141 0.16 -21.36 -20.56
N GLN A 142 -0.69 -20.52 -19.98
CA GLN A 142 -0.44 -19.10 -19.90
C GLN A 142 0.50 -18.78 -18.73
N PRO A 143 1.46 -17.86 -18.92
CA PRO A 143 2.15 -17.26 -17.78
C PRO A 143 1.17 -16.40 -16.98
N GLY A 144 1.47 -16.18 -15.71
CA GLY A 144 0.77 -15.15 -14.94
C GLY A 144 1.20 -13.76 -15.38
N LEU A 145 0.32 -12.77 -15.19
CA LEU A 145 0.60 -11.39 -15.56
C LEU A 145 1.59 -10.75 -14.58
N PRO A 146 2.54 -9.93 -15.06
CA PRO A 146 3.47 -9.24 -14.20
C PRO A 146 2.75 -8.19 -13.35
N GLY A 147 3.12 -8.13 -12.07
CA GLY A 147 2.68 -7.14 -11.08
C GLY A 147 2.89 -5.71 -11.58
N GLN A 148 2.03 -4.80 -11.15
CA GLN A 148 2.18 -3.37 -11.44
C GLN A 148 3.09 -2.74 -10.41
N GLU A 149 3.92 -1.79 -10.84
CA GLU A 149 4.77 -0.99 -9.97
C GLU A 149 4.41 0.49 -10.13
N LYS A 150 4.34 1.21 -9.01
CA LYS A 150 4.12 2.66 -8.96
C LYS A 150 5.02 3.30 -7.92
N ARG A 151 5.46 4.53 -8.20
CA ARG A 151 6.07 5.39 -7.18
C ARG A 151 4.99 6.27 -6.59
N LEU A 152 4.78 6.15 -5.28
CA LEU A 152 3.67 6.78 -4.59
C LEU A 152 4.20 7.80 -3.57
N LYS A 153 3.67 9.01 -3.62
CA LYS A 153 3.89 10.05 -2.61
C LYS A 153 2.69 10.08 -1.67
N PHE A 154 2.98 9.91 -0.38
CA PHE A 154 2.04 10.05 0.72
C PHE A 154 2.27 11.44 1.31
N SER A 155 1.21 12.24 1.41
CA SER A 155 1.25 13.58 1.98
C SER A 155 0.16 13.70 3.01
N LEU A 156 0.52 13.97 4.25
CA LEU A 156 -0.42 14.12 5.34
C LEU A 156 -0.92 15.56 5.41
N LYS A 157 -2.20 15.78 5.12
CA LYS A 157 -2.85 17.09 5.27
C LYS A 157 -3.15 17.30 6.75
N PHE A 158 -2.34 18.12 7.43
CA PHE A 158 -2.53 18.39 8.84
C PHE A 158 -3.61 19.44 9.11
N MET A 159 -4.38 19.19 10.17
CA MET A 159 -4.80 20.22 11.11
C MET A 159 -4.21 19.79 12.45
N ALA A 160 -3.54 20.70 13.16
CA ALA A 160 -2.91 20.36 14.44
C ALA A 160 -3.93 19.80 15.45
N ASP A 161 -3.49 18.87 16.29
CA ASP A 161 -4.32 18.29 17.34
C ASP A 161 -4.65 19.31 18.44
N ILE A 162 -3.70 20.21 18.71
CA ILE A 162 -3.80 21.25 19.74
C ILE A 162 -3.45 22.60 19.12
N GLY A 163 -4.33 23.59 19.28
CA GLY A 163 -4.05 24.99 18.92
C GLY A 163 -3.73 25.82 20.16
N LEU A 164 -2.53 26.42 20.23
CA LEU A 164 -2.20 27.44 21.20
C LEU A 164 -2.79 28.77 20.73
N ILE A 165 -3.68 29.35 21.55
CA ILE A 165 -4.31 30.64 21.30
C ILE A 165 -3.93 31.58 22.45
N GLY A 166 -3.58 32.82 22.11
CA GLY A 166 -3.17 33.82 23.08
C GLY A 166 -2.65 35.09 22.40
N LEU A 167 -2.56 36.16 23.19
CA LEU A 167 -2.07 37.45 22.71
C LEU A 167 -0.63 37.34 22.19
N PRO A 168 -0.18 38.25 21.29
CA PRO A 168 1.22 38.32 20.89
C PRO A 168 2.14 38.42 22.11
N ASN A 169 3.32 37.80 22.05
CA ASN A 169 4.33 37.79 23.13
C ASN A 169 3.91 37.14 24.46
N THR A 170 2.83 36.36 24.50
CA THR A 170 2.44 35.57 25.71
C THR A 170 3.30 34.32 25.95
N GLY A 171 4.37 34.14 25.17
CA GLY A 171 5.25 32.97 25.28
C GLY A 171 4.76 31.72 24.55
N LYS A 172 3.76 31.83 23.66
CA LYS A 172 3.24 30.71 22.84
C LYS A 172 4.36 29.93 22.14
N SER A 173 5.21 30.63 21.40
CA SER A 173 6.31 30.00 20.65
C SER A 173 7.39 29.42 21.58
N THR A 174 7.61 30.02 22.75
CA THR A 174 8.51 29.48 23.78
C THR A 174 7.97 28.19 24.36
N LEU A 175 6.68 28.14 24.69
CA LEU A 175 6.00 26.93 25.18
C LEU A 175 6.04 25.81 24.13
N LEU A 176 5.72 26.14 22.86
CA LEU A 176 5.81 25.22 21.74
C LEU A 176 7.22 24.62 21.60
N SER A 177 8.26 25.47 21.67
CA SER A 177 9.65 25.01 21.57
C SER A 177 10.10 24.09 22.70
N ARG A 178 9.49 24.23 23.90
CA ARG A 178 9.79 23.42 25.08
C ARG A 178 9.04 22.10 25.09
N LEU A 179 7.81 22.08 24.57
CA LEU A 179 6.99 20.88 24.45
C LEU A 179 7.35 20.03 23.22
N SER A 180 7.91 20.65 22.18
CA SER A 180 8.29 19.96 20.95
C SER A 180 9.68 19.34 21.05
N MET A 181 9.80 18.04 20.76
CA MET A 181 11.10 17.37 20.63
C MET A 181 11.79 17.67 19.30
N ALA A 182 11.05 18.17 18.31
CA ALA A 182 11.54 18.54 16.99
C ALA A 182 11.56 20.08 16.81
N ARG A 183 12.50 20.61 16.01
CA ARG A 183 12.48 22.02 15.64
C ARG A 183 11.17 22.33 14.91
N PRO A 184 10.48 23.46 15.23
CA PRO A 184 9.24 23.80 14.57
C PRO A 184 9.42 23.83 13.05
N LYS A 185 8.62 23.05 12.32
CA LYS A 185 8.55 23.14 10.86
C LYS A 185 7.53 24.23 10.52
N VAL A 186 7.99 25.20 9.74
CA VAL A 186 7.16 26.27 9.17
C VAL A 186 6.62 25.71 7.86
N ASP A 187 5.31 25.46 7.80
CA ASP A 187 4.70 24.83 6.62
C ASP A 187 3.46 25.61 6.15
N SER A 188 3.41 25.92 4.86
CA SER A 188 2.40 26.77 4.25
C SER A 188 1.23 25.93 3.75
N TYR A 189 0.15 25.88 4.55
CA TYR A 189 -1.06 25.13 4.20
C TYR A 189 -1.96 25.95 3.26
N PRO A 190 -2.57 25.35 2.21
CA PRO A 190 -3.36 26.09 1.21
C PRO A 190 -4.60 26.82 1.74
N PHE A 191 -4.97 26.58 3.00
CA PHE A 191 -6.19 27.07 3.64
C PHE A 191 -5.94 28.02 4.82
N THR A 192 -4.68 28.38 5.10
CA THR A 192 -4.35 29.36 6.14
C THR A 192 -3.82 30.66 5.53
N THR A 193 -4.28 31.81 6.01
CA THR A 193 -3.73 33.13 5.63
C THR A 193 -2.40 33.44 6.33
N LEU A 194 -2.11 32.72 7.41
CA LEU A 194 -0.89 32.82 8.21
C LEU A 194 -0.24 31.44 8.32
N VAL A 195 1.08 31.38 8.27
CA VAL A 195 1.85 30.14 8.41
C VAL A 195 1.96 29.80 9.90
N PRO A 196 1.29 28.75 10.41
CA PRO A 196 1.37 28.40 11.83
C PRO A 196 2.72 27.77 12.16
N ASN A 197 3.24 28.01 13.37
CA ASN A 197 4.39 27.25 13.86
C ASN A 197 3.91 25.91 14.42
N LEU A 198 4.39 24.80 13.87
CA LEU A 198 4.02 23.46 14.33
C LEU A 198 5.12 22.84 15.20
N GLY A 199 4.73 22.15 16.26
CA GLY A 199 5.61 21.36 17.12
C GLY A 199 5.05 19.96 17.34
N VAL A 200 5.93 18.99 17.56
CA VAL A 200 5.57 17.59 17.78
C VAL A 200 5.91 17.21 19.22
N MET A 201 4.88 16.95 20.01
CA MET A 201 4.99 16.45 21.38
C MET A 201 4.88 14.93 21.34
N THR A 202 5.86 14.23 21.91
CA THR A 202 5.84 12.76 22.03
C THR A 202 5.67 12.39 23.50
N PHE A 203 4.74 11.47 23.79
CA PHE A 203 4.48 10.94 25.12
C PHE A 203 5.32 9.68 25.37
N ASP A 204 5.49 9.32 26.64
CA ASP A 204 6.28 8.14 27.06
C ASP A 204 5.71 6.81 26.51
N ASP A 205 4.42 6.78 26.14
CA ASP A 205 3.75 5.63 25.52
C ASP A 205 3.81 5.62 23.98
N GLU A 206 4.78 6.34 23.40
CA GLU A 206 5.01 6.53 21.96
C GLU A 206 3.86 7.18 21.17
N LYS A 207 2.85 7.70 21.84
CA LYS A 207 1.86 8.57 21.18
C LYS A 207 2.50 9.91 20.85
N SER A 208 2.11 10.50 19.72
CA SER A 208 2.53 11.84 19.34
C SER A 208 1.31 12.73 19.10
N LEU A 209 1.42 13.99 19.52
CA LEU A 209 0.45 15.04 19.24
C LEU A 209 1.13 16.21 18.57
N ILE A 210 0.40 16.87 17.68
CA ILE A 210 0.87 18.02 16.93
C ILE A 210 0.24 19.26 17.54
N ILE A 211 1.09 20.19 17.95
CA ILE A 211 0.71 21.46 18.54
C ILE A 211 0.96 22.55 17.49
N ALA A 212 -0.05 23.38 17.19
CA ALA A 212 0.10 24.59 16.39
C ALA A 212 0.08 25.82 17.28
N ASP A 213 1.02 26.73 17.07
CA ASP A 213 0.89 28.13 17.47
C ASP A 213 0.08 28.87 16.39
N ILE A 214 -1.15 29.24 16.74
CA ILE A 214 -2.04 30.01 15.88
C ILE A 214 -1.81 31.49 16.22
N PRO A 215 -1.29 32.31 15.28
CA PRO A 215 -0.97 33.71 15.53
C PRO A 215 -2.15 34.52 16.04
#